data_AF-A0A220S8C3-F1
#
_entry.id   AF-A0A220S8C3-F1
#
_cell.length_a   1.000
_cell.length_b   1.000
_cell.length_c   1.000
_cell.angle_alpha   90.00
_cell.angle_beta   90.00
_cell.angle_gamma   90.00
#
_symmetry.space_group_name_H-M   'P 1'
#
loop_
_entity.id
_entity.type
_entity.pdbx_description
1 polymer ?
#
loop_
_entity_poly.entity_id
_entity_poly.type
_entity_poly.pdbx_seq_one_letter_code
_entity_poly.pdbx_strand_id
1 'polypeptide(L)'
;MKHFKDLNIKTILTSFIGEKVRINKILNTEIIVHDYKIKESEKKPGTKYLTLQISRKGEKEVIFTGSKILMNMIEQVSKENFPFTTTIIQEDQMFQFT
;
A
#
# COMPACT_ATOMS: atom_id res chain seq x y z
N MET A 1 4.59 -18.93 36.92
CA MET A 1 4.79 -18.26 35.61
C MET A 1 3.70 -17.21 35.44
N LYS A 2 4.02 -16.03 34.92
CA LYS A 2 2.99 -15.02 34.57
C LYS A 2 2.43 -15.34 33.19
N HIS A 3 1.11 -15.25 32.97
CA HIS A 3 0.55 -15.39 31.64
C HIS A 3 0.65 -14.07 30.87
N PHE A 4 0.88 -14.15 29.55
CA PHE A 4 0.99 -12.95 28.71
C PHE A 4 -0.27 -12.06 28.77
N LYS A 5 -1.46 -12.67 28.91
CA LYS A 5 -2.74 -11.95 29.10
C LYS A 5 -2.74 -11.04 30.34
N ASP A 6 -1.95 -11.37 31.36
CA ASP A 6 -1.86 -10.61 32.61
C ASP A 6 -0.92 -9.39 32.48
N LEU A 7 -0.21 -9.27 31.35
CA LEU A 7 0.76 -8.19 31.10
C LEU A 7 0.11 -6.93 30.51
N ASN A 8 -1.18 -6.98 30.12
CA ASN A 8 -1.93 -5.86 29.56
C ASN A 8 -1.24 -5.12 28.40
N ILE A 9 -0.34 -5.82 27.69
CA ILE A 9 0.39 -5.29 26.54
C ILE A 9 -0.57 -5.24 25.35
N LYS A 10 -0.99 -4.03 24.97
CA LYS A 10 -1.78 -3.81 23.75
C LYS A 10 -0.85 -3.65 22.55
N THR A 11 -1.15 -4.37 21.49
CA THR A 11 -0.41 -4.28 20.23
C THR A 11 -0.67 -2.91 19.59
N ILE A 12 0.38 -2.17 19.28
CA ILE A 12 0.27 -0.99 18.40
C ILE A 12 0.29 -1.52 16.97
N LEU A 13 -0.87 -1.55 16.31
CA LEU A 13 -0.98 -1.95 14.90
C LEU A 13 -0.40 -0.85 14.01
N THR A 14 0.91 -0.89 13.78
CA THR A 14 1.62 -0.02 12.81
C THR A 14 1.70 -0.63 11.41
N SER A 15 1.21 -1.85 11.25
CA SER A 15 1.30 -2.62 10.01
C SER A 15 0.04 -2.47 9.17
N PHE A 16 0.23 -2.50 7.85
CA PHE A 16 -0.88 -2.63 6.92
C PHE A 16 -1.55 -3.99 7.09
N ILE A 17 -2.86 -4.01 6.89
CA ILE A 17 -3.75 -5.13 7.16
C ILE A 17 -4.42 -5.61 5.87
N GLY A 18 -4.86 -6.86 5.90
CA GLY A 18 -5.57 -7.48 4.79
C GLY A 18 -4.68 -8.33 3.88
N GLU A 19 -5.29 -8.92 2.86
CA GLU A 19 -4.59 -9.83 1.96
C GLU A 19 -3.66 -9.08 1.01
N LYS A 20 -2.53 -9.71 0.69
CA LYS A 20 -1.63 -9.21 -0.33
C LYS A 20 -2.23 -9.49 -1.72
N VAL A 21 -2.48 -8.43 -2.48
CA VAL A 21 -2.98 -8.53 -3.85
C VAL A 21 -1.92 -8.09 -4.87
N ARG A 22 -1.88 -8.77 -6.03
CA ARG A 22 -1.03 -8.36 -7.15
C ARG A 22 -1.67 -7.16 -7.85
N ILE A 23 -0.86 -6.16 -8.22
CA ILE A 23 -1.34 -4.94 -8.88
C ILE A 23 -2.17 -5.23 -10.14
N ASN A 24 -1.79 -6.23 -10.93
CA ASN A 24 -2.54 -6.62 -12.14
C ASN A 24 -3.99 -7.04 -11.86
N LYS A 25 -4.33 -7.48 -10.63
CA LYS A 25 -5.70 -7.84 -10.25
C LYS A 25 -6.58 -6.63 -9.91
N ILE A 26 -5.99 -5.44 -9.76
CA ILE A 26 -6.69 -4.21 -9.38
C ILE A 26 -6.68 -3.15 -10.47
N LEU A 27 -6.06 -3.43 -11.62
CA LEU A 27 -6.00 -2.47 -12.73
C LEU A 27 -7.41 -2.13 -13.22
N ASN A 28 -7.59 -0.89 -13.65
CA ASN A 28 -8.85 -0.38 -14.21
C ASN A 28 -10.04 -0.60 -13.26
N THR A 29 -9.77 -0.67 -11.95
CA THR A 29 -10.77 -0.80 -10.89
C THR A 29 -10.58 0.36 -9.93
N GLU A 30 -11.68 1.00 -9.55
CA GLU A 30 -11.66 2.04 -8.54
C GLU A 30 -11.25 1.44 -7.17
N ILE A 31 -10.30 2.10 -6.52
CA ILE A 31 -9.78 1.74 -5.21
C ILE A 31 -9.73 2.97 -4.32
N ILE A 32 -9.81 2.75 -3.00
CA ILE A 32 -9.52 3.77 -2.00
C ILE A 32 -8.13 3.51 -1.45
N VAL A 33 -7.22 4.48 -1.57
CA VAL A 33 -5.88 4.41 -1.00
C VAL A 33 -5.91 5.05 0.39
N HIS A 34 -5.55 4.29 1.42
CA HIS A 34 -5.60 4.71 2.82
C HIS A 34 -4.28 5.26 3.32
N ASP A 35 -3.17 4.63 2.94
CA ASP A 35 -1.82 5.06 3.30
C ASP A 35 -0.79 4.34 2.43
N TYR A 36 0.46 4.78 2.51
CA TYR A 36 1.57 4.19 1.76
C TYR A 36 2.88 4.20 2.55
N LYS A 37 3.78 3.28 2.16
CA LYS A 37 5.17 3.22 2.63
C LYS A 37 6.11 2.98 1.45
N ILE A 38 7.20 3.72 1.38
CA ILE A 38 8.30 3.46 0.43
C ILE A 38 9.49 2.96 1.24
N LYS A 39 10.06 1.83 0.83
CA LYS A 39 11.19 1.19 1.50
C LYS A 39 12.22 0.68 0.49
N GLU A 40 13.45 0.50 0.95
CA GLU A 40 14.48 -0.18 0.15
C GLU A 40 14.15 -1.66 -0.03
N SER A 41 14.46 -2.19 -1.21
CA SER A 41 14.22 -3.59 -1.54
C SER A 41 15.37 -4.47 -1.07
N GLU A 42 15.07 -5.36 -0.13
CA GLU A 42 16.01 -6.42 0.27
C GLU A 42 16.34 -7.39 -0.88
N LYS A 43 15.43 -7.52 -1.86
CA LYS A 43 15.60 -8.45 -3.00
C LYS A 43 16.40 -7.86 -4.15
N LYS A 44 16.41 -6.53 -4.28
CA LYS A 44 17.08 -5.80 -5.36
C LYS A 44 17.81 -4.60 -4.74
N PRO A 45 19.05 -4.80 -4.28
CA PRO A 45 19.85 -3.76 -3.67
C PRO A 45 19.89 -2.48 -4.53
N GLY A 46 19.80 -1.33 -3.89
CA GLY A 46 19.77 -0.02 -4.59
C GLY A 46 18.43 0.34 -5.23
N THR A 47 17.38 -0.46 -5.03
CA THR A 47 16.02 -0.12 -5.51
C THR A 47 15.04 0.06 -4.35
N LYS A 48 14.00 0.86 -4.58
CA LYS A 48 12.88 1.05 -3.63
C LYS A 48 11.63 0.35 -4.13
N TYR A 49 10.73 0.04 -3.21
CA TYR A 49 9.38 -0.43 -3.51
C TYR A 49 8.34 0.33 -2.70
N LEU A 50 7.18 0.49 -3.32
CA LEU A 50 5.97 1.06 -2.75
C LEU A 50 5.11 -0.06 -2.16
N THR A 51 4.62 0.19 -0.94
CA THR A 51 3.55 -0.57 -0.32
C THR A 51 2.34 0.34 -0.18
N LEU A 52 1.17 -0.09 -0.68
CA LEU A 52 -0.09 0.64 -0.52
C LEU A 52 -1.04 -0.16 0.37
N GLN A 53 -1.68 0.53 1.32
CA GLN A 53 -2.90 0.03 1.95
C GLN A 53 -4.09 0.54 1.14
N ILE A 54 -4.86 -0.38 0.58
CA ILE A 54 -6.05 -0.02 -0.20
C ILE A 54 -7.30 -0.68 0.38
N SER A 55 -8.46 -0.22 -0.08
CA SER A 55 -9.68 -1.01 -0.02
C SER A 55 -10.45 -0.94 -1.33
N ARG A 56 -11.10 -2.05 -1.67
CA ARG A 56 -12.10 -2.14 -2.74
C ARG A 56 -13.10 -3.23 -2.36
N LYS A 57 -14.34 -3.11 -2.83
CA LYS A 57 -15.42 -4.07 -2.51
C LYS A 57 -15.63 -4.30 -1.00
N GLY A 58 -15.34 -3.28 -0.19
CA GLY A 58 -15.47 -3.36 1.28
C GLY A 58 -14.32 -4.06 2.00
N GLU A 59 -13.32 -4.59 1.30
CA GLU A 59 -12.20 -5.34 1.89
C GLU A 59 -10.90 -4.52 1.88
N LYS A 60 -10.07 -4.67 2.91
CA LYS A 60 -8.72 -4.10 2.98
C LYS A 60 -7.74 -5.05 2.30
N GLU A 61 -6.91 -4.52 1.42
CA GLU A 61 -5.85 -5.25 0.72
C GLU A 61 -4.53 -4.46 0.76
N VAL A 62 -3.41 -5.16 0.56
CA VAL A 62 -2.07 -4.58 0.52
C VAL A 62 -1.41 -4.86 -0.82
N ILE A 63 -0.86 -3.82 -1.46
CA ILE A 63 -0.15 -3.94 -2.74
C ILE A 63 1.31 -3.63 -2.55
N PHE A 64 2.17 -4.42 -3.19
CA PHE A 64 3.60 -4.18 -3.30
C PHE A 64 3.96 -3.95 -4.76
N THR A 65 4.62 -2.84 -5.07
CA THR A 65 5.02 -2.50 -6.44
C THR A 65 6.37 -1.81 -6.47
N GLY A 66 7.18 -2.11 -7.48
CA GLY A 66 8.43 -1.41 -7.77
C GLY A 66 8.27 -0.26 -8.75
N SER A 67 7.04 0.16 -9.06
CA SER A 67 6.78 1.23 -10.03
C SER A 67 7.34 2.57 -9.53
N LYS A 68 8.30 3.11 -10.27
CA LYS A 68 8.88 4.44 -10.00
C LYS A 68 7.87 5.57 -10.23
N ILE A 69 6.97 5.40 -11.21
CA ILE A 69 5.95 6.40 -11.53
C ILE A 69 4.93 6.49 -10.39
N LEU A 70 4.40 5.35 -9.92
CA LEU A 70 3.49 5.36 -8.77
C LEU A 70 4.15 5.93 -7.51
N MET A 71 5.44 5.63 -7.27
CA MET A 71 6.19 6.23 -6.16
C MET A 71 6.27 7.76 -6.30
N ASN A 72 6.64 8.26 -7.48
CA ASN A 72 6.74 9.69 -7.73
C ASN A 72 5.40 10.42 -7.57
N MET A 73 4.30 9.83 -8.04
CA MET A 73 2.97 10.42 -7.93
C MET A 73 2.44 10.42 -6.49
N ILE A 74 2.59 9.31 -5.75
CA ILE A 74 2.05 9.21 -4.39
C ILE A 74 2.83 10.09 -3.38
N GLU A 75 4.12 10.32 -3.62
CA GLU A 75 4.94 11.23 -2.80
C GLU A 75 4.49 12.70 -2.89
N GLN A 76 3.79 13.08 -3.97
CA GLN A 76 3.23 14.42 -4.14
C GLN A 76 1.89 14.62 -3.40
N VAL A 77 1.28 13.55 -2.89
CA VAL A 77 0.01 13.63 -2.16
C VAL A 77 0.28 13.99 -0.69
N SER A 78 -0.21 15.15 -0.24
CA SER A 78 -0.20 15.54 1.17
C SER A 78 -0.92 14.53 2.05
N LYS A 79 -0.40 14.27 3.27
CA LYS A 79 -0.98 13.28 4.19
C LYS A 79 -2.43 13.59 4.61
N GLU A 80 -2.83 14.85 4.59
CA GLU A 80 -4.21 15.30 4.87
C GLU A 80 -5.22 14.89 3.78
N ASN A 81 -4.76 14.56 2.57
CA ASN A 81 -5.61 14.11 1.48
C ASN A 81 -5.91 12.60 1.52
N PHE A 82 -5.40 11.87 2.53
CA PHE A 82 -5.73 10.47 2.71
C PHE A 82 -6.93 10.30 3.65
N PRO A 83 -7.83 9.34 3.37
CA PRO A 83 -7.85 8.47 2.20
C PRO A 83 -8.38 9.18 0.94
N PHE A 84 -7.95 8.73 -0.24
CA PHE A 84 -8.48 9.22 -1.52
C PHE A 84 -8.85 8.08 -2.46
N THR A 85 -9.79 8.34 -3.36
CA THR A 85 -10.21 7.43 -4.42
C THR A 85 -9.39 7.66 -5.68
N THR A 86 -8.98 6.58 -6.36
CA THR A 86 -8.25 6.64 -7.62
C THR A 86 -8.44 5.33 -8.39
N THR A 87 -8.01 5.32 -9.65
CA THR A 87 -7.81 4.08 -10.41
C THR A 87 -6.33 3.95 -10.76
N ILE A 88 -5.80 2.73 -10.69
CA ILE A 88 -4.48 2.42 -11.25
C ILE A 88 -4.69 1.83 -12.64
N ILE A 89 -4.10 2.48 -13.64
CA ILE A 89 -4.09 2.00 -15.02
C ILE A 89 -2.69 1.61 -15.45
N GLN A 90 -2.60 0.82 -16.52
CA GLN A 90 -1.34 0.48 -17.17
C GLN A 90 -1.35 1.01 -18.61
N GLU A 91 -0.54 2.02 -18.88
CA GLU A 91 -0.34 2.62 -20.21
C GLU A 91 1.13 2.50 -20.58
N ASP A 92 1.44 2.09 -21.81
CA ASP A 92 2.81 1.94 -22.32
C ASP A 92 3.75 1.18 -21.36
N GLN A 93 3.22 0.10 -20.76
CA GLN A 93 3.91 -0.76 -19.78
C GLN A 93 4.24 -0.08 -18.43
N MET A 94 3.68 1.10 -18.17
CA MET A 94 3.88 1.88 -16.97
C MET A 94 2.58 1.97 -16.15
N PHE A 95 2.70 1.89 -14.82
CA PHE A 95 1.56 2.07 -13.92
C PHE A 95 1.46 3.50 -13.44
N GLN A 96 0.25 4.08 -13.48
CA GLN A 96 -0.03 5.43 -13.01
C GLN A 96 -1.38 5.51 -12.26
N PHE A 97 -1.49 6.50 -11.37
CA PHE A 97 -2.77 6.86 -10.75
C PHE A 97 -3.53 7.83 -11.67
N THR A 98 -4.84 7.64 -11.79
CA THR A 98 -5.75 8.54 -12.53
C THR A 98 -6.95 8.92 -11.69
#